data_AF-A0A076MT12-F1
#
_entry.id   AF-A0A076MT12-F1
#
_cell.length_a   1.000
_cell.length_b   1.000
_cell.length_c   1.000
_cell.angle_alpha   90.00
_cell.angle_beta   90.00
_cell.angle_gamma   90.00
#
_symmetry.space_group_name_H-M   'P 1'
#
loop_
_entity.id
_entity.type
_entity.pdbx_description
1 polymer ?
#
loop_
_entity_poly.entity_id
_entity_poly.type
_entity_poly.pdbx_seq_one_letter_code
_entity_poly.pdbx_strand_id
1 'polypeptide(L)'
;MSVDEVRVRYGVFLDVRVPVSAMAGVRARSEDHSGRRGFDLDGQTFTVALSWQTNVVLELSRPVAFTRPLGRPGEARVIKFYADHPQAAVAAIHHAMVRPRESSP
;
A
#
# COMPACT_ATOMS: atom_id res chain seq x y z
N MET A 1 -13.46 -15.12 8.30
CA MET A 1 -13.55 -13.66 8.52
C MET A 1 -12.65 -12.98 7.50
N SER A 2 -13.22 -12.36 6.47
CA SER A 2 -12.43 -11.49 5.60
C SER A 2 -12.16 -10.22 6.38
N VAL A 3 -10.92 -10.01 6.82
CA VAL A 3 -10.51 -8.73 7.38
C VAL A 3 -10.46 -7.76 6.19
N ASP A 4 -11.14 -6.62 6.25
CA ASP A 4 -11.00 -5.62 5.19
C ASP A 4 -9.53 -5.20 5.08
N GLU A 5 -8.93 -5.46 3.93
CA GLU A 5 -7.51 -5.20 3.66
C GLU A 5 -7.28 -4.67 2.25
N VAL A 6 -6.23 -3.87 2.10
CA VAL A 6 -5.67 -3.51 0.80
C VAL A 6 -4.46 -4.39 0.56
N ARG A 7 -4.39 -4.99 -0.63
CA ARG A 7 -3.25 -5.82 -1.05
C ARG A 7 -2.47 -5.11 -2.13
N VAL A 8 -1.22 -4.76 -1.81
CA VAL A 8 -0.27 -4.22 -2.79
C VAL A 8 0.59 -5.38 -3.28
N ARG A 9 0.42 -5.73 -4.56
CA ARG A 9 1.08 -6.89 -5.17
C ARG A 9 1.98 -6.49 -6.31
N TYR A 10 3.08 -7.21 -6.46
CA TYR A 10 3.97 -7.09 -7.61
C TYR A 10 4.32 -8.48 -8.14
N GLY A 11 3.50 -8.97 -9.08
CA GLY A 11 3.61 -10.32 -9.62
C GLY A 11 3.72 -11.38 -8.52
N VAL A 12 4.71 -12.27 -8.67
CA VAL A 12 5.03 -13.32 -7.68
C VAL A 12 6.02 -12.85 -6.60
N PHE A 13 6.56 -11.64 -6.72
CA PHE A 13 7.69 -11.18 -5.92
C PHE A 13 7.28 -10.51 -4.60
N LEU A 14 6.04 -10.03 -4.51
CA LEU A 14 5.57 -9.21 -3.41
C LEU A 14 4.05 -9.30 -3.23
N ASP A 15 3.63 -9.43 -1.98
CA ASP A 15 2.23 -9.34 -1.53
C ASP A 15 2.20 -8.69 -0.14
N VAL A 16 1.97 -7.38 -0.11
CA VAL A 16 1.82 -6.62 1.15
C VAL A 16 0.35 -6.57 1.50
N ARG A 17 0.00 -7.13 2.66
CA ARG A 17 -1.34 -7.05 3.24
C ARG A 17 -1.42 -5.88 4.20
N VAL A 18 -2.27 -4.92 3.91
CA VAL A 18 -2.48 -3.73 4.72
C VAL A 18 -3.89 -3.79 5.31
N PRO A 19 -4.04 -4.08 6.62
CA PRO A 19 -5.34 -4.05 7.27
C PRO A 19 -5.92 -2.64 7.22
N VAL A 20 -7.22 -2.50 6.93
CA VAL A 20 -7.91 -1.19 6.93
C VAL A 20 -7.75 -0.49 8.29
N SER A 21 -7.73 -1.26 9.40
CA SER A 21 -7.52 -0.73 10.75
C SER A 21 -6.15 -0.07 10.98
N ALA A 22 -5.19 -0.25 10.07
CA ALA A 22 -3.85 0.34 10.15
C ALA A 22 -3.71 1.58 9.26
N MET A 23 -4.71 1.91 8.44
CA MET A 23 -4.64 3.04 7.51
C MET A 23 -5.02 4.34 8.22
N ALA A 24 -4.22 5.38 8.00
CA ALA A 24 -4.48 6.75 8.44
C ALA A 24 -5.04 7.64 7.32
N GLY A 25 -4.68 7.35 6.07
CA GLY A 25 -5.14 8.13 4.92
C GLY A 25 -4.70 7.54 3.59
N VAL A 26 -5.37 7.94 2.53
CA VAL A 26 -5.05 7.54 1.16
C VAL A 26 -5.26 8.72 0.22
N ARG A 27 -4.37 8.90 -0.74
CA ARG A 27 -4.47 9.99 -1.72
C ARG A 27 -3.81 9.63 -3.06
N ALA A 28 -4.37 10.16 -4.14
CA ALA A 28 -3.73 10.11 -5.44
C ALA A 28 -2.57 11.12 -5.48
N ARG A 29 -1.39 10.66 -5.87
CA ARG A 29 -0.22 11.52 -6.10
C ARG A 29 0.76 10.82 -7.03
N SER A 30 0.92 11.38 -8.24
CA SER A 30 1.91 10.90 -9.20
C SER A 30 3.32 11.28 -8.75
N GLU A 31 4.23 10.32 -8.78
CA GLU A 31 5.66 10.48 -8.53
C GLU A 31 6.46 9.65 -9.54
N ASP A 32 7.57 10.21 -10.01
CA ASP A 32 8.56 9.56 -10.87
C ASP A 32 9.73 9.07 -10.00
N HIS A 33 10.09 7.80 -10.18
CA HIS A 33 11.16 7.09 -9.47
C HIS A 33 12.23 6.57 -10.44
N SER A 34 12.38 7.21 -11.59
CA SER A 34 13.38 6.86 -12.61
C SER A 34 14.77 6.76 -11.99
N GLY A 35 15.51 5.71 -12.37
CA GLY A 35 16.84 5.42 -11.81
C GLY A 35 16.82 4.71 -10.44
N ARG A 36 15.64 4.45 -9.85
CA ARG A 36 15.49 3.62 -8.65
C ARG A 36 15.08 2.19 -8.99
N ARG A 37 15.17 1.30 -8.00
CA ARG A 37 14.63 -0.06 -8.07
C ARG A 37 13.10 0.00 -8.11
N GLY A 38 12.45 -0.97 -8.78
CA GLY A 38 10.99 -1.07 -8.84
C GLY A 38 10.33 -1.28 -7.47
N PHE A 39 11.09 -1.72 -6.47
CA PHE A 39 10.69 -1.72 -5.07
C PHE A 39 11.85 -1.23 -4.21
N ASP A 40 11.54 -0.31 -3.30
CA ASP A 40 12.54 0.35 -2.46
C ASP A 40 11.94 0.64 -1.09
N LEU A 41 12.71 0.34 -0.03
CA LEU A 41 12.34 0.65 1.35
C LEU A 41 13.34 1.67 1.88
N ASP A 42 12.91 2.92 1.94
CA ASP A 42 13.68 4.05 2.45
C ASP A 42 13.10 4.48 3.80
N GLY A 43 13.81 4.16 4.89
CA GLY A 43 13.28 4.25 6.25
C GLY A 43 11.98 3.46 6.40
N GLN A 44 10.87 4.17 6.64
CA GLN A 44 9.52 3.59 6.76
C GLN A 44 8.64 3.87 5.53
N THR A 45 9.22 4.31 4.41
CA THR A 45 8.50 4.50 3.14
C THR A 45 8.82 3.35 2.21
N PHE A 46 7.81 2.55 1.89
CA PHE A 46 7.94 1.49 0.91
C PHE A 46 7.34 1.91 -0.43
N THR A 47 8.19 2.01 -1.44
CA THR A 47 7.80 2.36 -2.81
C THR A 47 7.72 1.10 -3.64
N VAL A 48 6.59 0.88 -4.31
CA VAL A 48 6.35 -0.21 -5.28
C VAL A 48 6.00 0.45 -6.62
N ALA A 49 7.02 0.77 -7.39
CA ALA A 49 6.88 1.47 -8.66
C ALA A 49 6.60 0.48 -9.81
N LEU A 50 5.62 0.82 -10.65
CA LEU A 50 5.40 0.15 -11.93
C LEU A 50 5.94 1.07 -13.03
N SER A 51 6.85 0.57 -13.86
CA SER A 51 7.54 1.40 -14.87
C SER A 51 8.10 2.71 -14.29
N TRP A 52 8.71 2.63 -13.10
CA TRP A 52 9.23 3.76 -12.32
C TRP A 52 8.21 4.79 -11.86
N GLN A 53 6.91 4.49 -11.89
CA GLN A 53 5.88 5.41 -11.45
C GLN A 53 5.09 4.86 -10.25
N THR A 54 4.67 5.78 -9.39
CA THR A 54 3.61 5.55 -8.40
C THR A 54 2.57 6.64 -8.55
N ASN A 55 1.31 6.35 -8.27
CA ASN A 55 0.22 7.33 -8.36
C ASN A 55 -0.76 7.28 -7.18
N VAL A 56 -0.51 6.40 -6.20
CA VAL A 56 -1.26 6.33 -4.94
C VAL A 56 -0.27 6.33 -3.77
N VAL A 57 -0.61 7.09 -2.73
CA VAL A 57 0.09 7.10 -1.44
C VAL A 57 -0.89 6.65 -0.36
N LEU A 58 -0.51 5.60 0.36
CA LEU A 58 -1.24 5.07 1.51
C LEU A 58 -0.44 5.33 2.78
N GLU A 59 -1.03 6.08 3.69
CA GLU A 59 -0.44 6.47 4.97
C GLU A 59 -1.02 5.60 6.08
N LEU A 60 -0.18 5.14 7.00
CA LEU A 60 -0.52 4.16 8.02
C LEU A 60 -0.37 4.74 9.43
N SER A 61 -1.37 4.52 10.29
CA SER A 61 -1.38 4.97 11.68
C SER A 61 -0.38 4.21 12.55
N ARG A 62 -0.17 2.93 12.21
CA ARG A 62 0.83 2.06 12.81
C ARG A 62 1.64 1.37 11.73
N PRO A 63 2.89 0.95 12.02
CA PRO A 63 3.68 0.28 11.02
C PRO A 63 3.08 -1.07 10.62
N VAL A 64 3.24 -1.41 9.35
CA VAL A 64 2.84 -2.71 8.79
C VAL A 64 4.10 -3.46 8.36
N ALA A 65 4.29 -4.64 8.96
CA ALA A 65 5.37 -5.54 8.61
C ALA A 65 5.02 -6.31 7.33
N PHE A 66 6.03 -6.55 6.50
CA PHE A 66 5.91 -7.32 5.27
C PHE A 66 7.22 -8.00 4.91
N THR A 67 7.15 -8.97 3.99
CA THR A 67 8.33 -9.61 3.44
C THR A 67 8.71 -8.90 2.14
N ARG A 68 9.93 -8.34 2.09
CA ARG A 68 10.49 -7.77 0.88
C ARG A 68 10.80 -8.87 -0.13
N PRO A 69 10.93 -8.54 -1.42
CA PRO A 69 11.49 -9.47 -2.39
C PRO A 69 12.84 -9.99 -1.88
N LEU A 70 13.10 -11.29 -2.08
CA LEU A 70 14.24 -12.04 -1.52
C LEU A 70 14.14 -12.35 -0.01
N GLY A 71 12.95 -12.28 0.59
CA GLY A 71 12.67 -12.87 1.91
C GLY A 71 13.07 -12.01 3.11
N ARG A 72 13.68 -10.84 2.90
CA ARG A 72 14.07 -9.96 4.02
C ARG A 72 12.85 -9.29 4.64
N PRO A 73 12.74 -9.18 5.98
CA PRO A 73 11.66 -8.43 6.60
C PRO A 73 11.77 -6.94 6.27
N GLY A 74 10.63 -6.25 6.24
CA GLY A 74 10.49 -4.80 6.10
C GLY A 74 9.29 -4.30 6.88
N GLU A 75 9.28 -3.01 7.17
CA GLU A 75 8.20 -2.34 7.90
C GLU A 75 7.95 -0.98 7.26
N ALA A 76 6.69 -0.63 7.03
CA ALA A 76 6.31 0.64 6.41
C ALA A 76 5.26 1.38 7.22
N ARG A 77 5.36 2.71 7.22
CA ARG A 77 4.30 3.65 7.61
C ARG A 77 3.70 4.38 6.40
N VAL A 78 4.40 4.38 5.27
CA VAL A 78 3.91 4.92 4.01
C VAL A 78 4.16 3.88 2.93
N ILE A 79 3.14 3.58 2.14
CA ILE A 79 3.26 2.70 0.98
C ILE A 79 2.85 3.50 -0.24
N LYS A 80 3.74 3.57 -1.23
CA LYS A 80 3.49 4.22 -2.53
C LYS A 80 3.39 3.15 -3.59
N PHE A 81 2.35 3.19 -4.41
CA PHE A 81 2.15 2.20 -5.45
C PHE A 81 1.45 2.78 -6.68
N TYR A 82 1.43 1.99 -7.75
CA TYR A 82 0.70 2.32 -8.97
C TYR A 82 -0.66 1.61 -9.00
N ALA A 83 -1.68 2.29 -9.49
CA ALA A 83 -2.98 1.76 -9.88
C ALA A 83 -3.39 2.34 -11.23
N ASP A 84 -4.00 1.53 -12.11
CA ASP A 84 -4.44 1.99 -13.44
C ASP A 84 -5.45 3.16 -13.35
N HIS A 85 -6.27 3.14 -12.30
CA HIS A 85 -7.26 4.17 -12.01
C HIS A 85 -7.06 4.72 -10.58
N PRO A 86 -6.11 5.66 -10.37
CA PRO A 86 -5.72 6.09 -9.03
C PRO A 86 -6.86 6.70 -8.23
N GLN A 87 -7.74 7.48 -8.88
CA GLN A 87 -8.89 8.09 -8.20
C GLN A 87 -9.93 7.06 -7.77
N ALA A 88 -10.21 6.07 -8.61
CA ALA A 88 -11.13 4.98 -8.27
C ALA A 88 -10.56 4.12 -7.13
N ALA A 89 -9.25 3.83 -7.16
CA ALA A 89 -8.58 3.12 -6.09
C ALA A 89 -8.64 3.87 -4.75
N VAL A 90 -8.31 5.16 -4.75
CA VAL A 90 -8.38 6.03 -3.56
C VAL A 90 -9.80 6.07 -3.00
N ALA A 91 -10.82 6.26 -3.85
CA ALA A 91 -12.21 6.27 -3.43
C ALA A 91 -12.65 4.94 -2.81
N ALA A 92 -12.26 3.80 -3.40
CA ALA A 92 -12.58 2.47 -2.88
C ALA A 92 -11.90 2.21 -1.52
N ILE A 93 -10.63 2.58 -1.38
CA ILE A 93 -9.88 2.44 -0.12
C ILE A 93 -10.49 3.33 0.96
N HIS A 94 -10.79 4.60 0.63
CA HIS A 94 -11.43 5.53 1.56
C HIS A 94 -12.80 5.00 2.01
N HIS A 95 -13.60 4.46 1.08
CA HIS A 95 -14.88 3.85 1.42
C HIS A 95 -14.69 2.65 2.37
N ALA A 96 -13.70 1.80 2.14
CA ALA A 96 -13.39 0.70 3.05
C ALA A 96 -12.96 1.19 4.46
N MET A 97 -12.23 2.31 4.55
CA MET A 97 -11.85 2.93 5.83
C MET A 97 -13.04 3.48 6.62
N VAL A 98 -14.08 3.97 5.94
CA VAL A 98 -15.25 4.60 6.56
C VAL A 98 -16.36 3.59 6.85
N ARG A 99 -16.37 2.44 6.17
CA ARG A 99 -17.36 1.38 6.46
C ARG A 99 -17.37 1.07 7.96
N PRO A 100 -18.54 1.11 8.61
CA PRO A 100 -18.66 0.62 9.97
C PRO A 100 -18.11 -0.80 10.00
N ARG A 101 -17.17 -1.06 10.91
CA ARG A 101 -16.67 -2.42 11.14
C ARG A 101 -17.85 -3.23 11.66
N GLU A 102 -18.54 -3.93 10.77
CA GLU A 102 -19.58 -4.88 11.17
C GLU A 102 -18.89 -5.99 11.96
N SER A 103 -18.93 -5.84 13.28
CA SER A 103 -18.57 -6.88 14.23
C SER A 103 -19.55 -8.04 14.00
N SER A 104 -19.12 -9.09 13.29
CA SER A 104 -19.88 -10.33 13.25
C SER A 104 -19.69 -11.09 14.57
N PRO A 105 -20.77 -11.59 15.19
CA PRO A 105 -20.76 -12.33 16.45
C PRO A 105 -20.06 -13.70 16.36
#